data_AF-A0A653CZX1-F1
#
_entry.id   AF-A0A653CZX1-F1
#
_cell.length_a   1.000
_cell.length_b   1.000
_cell.length_c   1.000
_cell.angle_alpha   90.00
_cell.angle_beta   90.00
_cell.angle_gamma   90.00
#
_symmetry.space_group_name_H-M   'P 1'
#
loop_
_entity.id
_entity.type
_entity.pdbx_description
1 polymer ?
#
loop_
_entity_poly.entity_id
_entity_poly.type
_entity_poly.pdbx_seq_one_letter_code
_entity_poly.pdbx_strand_id
1 'polypeptide(L)'
;MVQKKPKKKVGKKVAAAPLAIKKVEVKKEVNPLFEKRPRNFGIGQDIQPPRDLSRFVKWPKYIRIQRQKAVLQKRLKVPPPINQFSQTLDKQTGELLFKMLNSNCINRIEKHQLALFKQTPTYDQYS
;
A
#
# COMPACT_ATOMS: atom_id res chain seq x y z
N MET A 1 2.99 -69.11 26.09
CA MET A 1 2.05 -68.29 26.90
C MET A 1 2.75 -67.88 28.18
N VAL A 2 3.10 -66.60 28.34
CA VAL A 2 3.64 -66.05 29.60
C VAL A 2 2.89 -64.77 29.90
N GLN A 3 1.98 -64.84 30.87
CA GLN A 3 1.19 -63.71 31.35
C GLN A 3 2.06 -62.82 32.25
N LYS A 4 2.17 -61.53 31.91
CA LYS A 4 2.77 -60.52 32.78
C LYS A 4 1.66 -59.62 33.33
N LYS A 5 1.36 -59.76 34.62
CA LYS A 5 0.38 -58.92 35.36
C LYS A 5 0.85 -57.45 35.41
N PRO A 6 -0.01 -56.45 35.18
CA PRO A 6 0.37 -55.05 35.34
C PRO A 6 0.31 -54.61 36.82
N LYS A 7 1.37 -53.90 37.25
CA LYS A 7 1.49 -53.24 38.57
C LYS A 7 0.54 -52.04 38.66
N LYS A 8 -0.22 -51.97 39.76
CA LYS A 8 -1.11 -50.86 40.14
C LYS A 8 -0.26 -49.66 40.58
N LYS A 9 -0.31 -48.54 39.83
CA LYS A 9 0.28 -47.25 40.24
C LYS A 9 -0.79 -46.39 40.92
N VAL A 10 -0.44 -45.96 42.13
CA VAL A 10 -1.18 -45.03 43.01
C VAL A 10 -1.36 -43.68 42.32
N GLY A 11 -2.55 -43.10 42.50
CA GLY A 11 -3.04 -41.95 41.74
C GLY A 11 -2.39 -40.62 42.08
N LYS A 12 -2.39 -39.75 41.06
CA LYS A 12 -2.32 -38.30 41.19
C LYS A 12 -3.64 -37.79 40.59
N LYS A 13 -4.52 -37.22 41.42
CA LYS A 13 -5.76 -36.57 40.94
C LYS A 13 -5.34 -35.34 40.14
N VAL A 14 -5.29 -35.48 38.83
CA VAL A 14 -5.16 -34.36 37.89
C VAL A 14 -6.54 -33.73 37.78
N ALA A 15 -6.63 -32.44 38.08
CA ALA A 15 -7.86 -31.67 37.89
C ALA A 15 -8.31 -31.76 36.43
N ALA A 16 -9.61 -31.97 36.22
CA ALA A 16 -10.19 -32.03 34.87
C ALA A 16 -9.87 -30.73 34.12
N ALA A 17 -9.35 -30.86 32.90
CA ALA A 17 -9.15 -29.73 32.00
C ALA A 17 -10.48 -28.96 31.84
N PRO A 18 -10.48 -27.62 31.85
CA PRO A 18 -11.70 -26.86 31.66
C PRO A 18 -12.28 -27.27 30.31
N LEU A 19 -13.51 -27.79 30.39
CA LEU A 19 -14.34 -28.24 29.28
C LEU A 19 -14.10 -27.34 28.08
N ALA A 20 -13.64 -27.94 26.98
CA ALA A 20 -13.67 -27.31 25.68
C ALA A 20 -15.08 -26.76 25.46
N ILE A 21 -15.21 -25.45 25.61
CA ILE A 21 -16.43 -24.71 25.30
C ILE A 21 -16.61 -24.92 23.80
N LYS A 22 -17.41 -25.93 23.44
CA LYS A 22 -17.94 -26.06 22.10
C LYS A 22 -18.64 -24.73 21.84
N LYS A 23 -18.06 -23.90 20.97
CA LYS A 23 -18.76 -22.75 20.41
C LYS A 23 -20.07 -23.32 19.86
N VAL A 24 -21.16 -23.00 20.54
CA VAL A 24 -22.50 -23.36 20.09
C VAL A 24 -22.66 -22.66 18.77
N GLU A 25 -22.73 -23.43 17.68
CA GLU A 25 -23.15 -22.89 16.38
C GLU A 25 -24.59 -22.44 16.55
N VAL A 26 -24.76 -21.13 16.76
CA VAL A 26 -26.06 -20.48 16.74
C VAL A 26 -26.57 -20.60 15.31
N LYS A 27 -27.41 -21.62 15.06
CA LYS A 27 -28.23 -21.71 13.85
C LYS A 27 -29.17 -20.51 13.88
N LYS A 28 -28.83 -19.49 13.09
CA LYS A 28 -29.72 -18.34 12.86
C LYS A 28 -31.03 -18.89 12.28
N GLU A 29 -32.15 -18.58 12.92
CA GLU A 29 -33.47 -18.90 12.38
C GLU A 29 -33.62 -18.25 11.01
N VAL A 30 -33.69 -19.07 9.96
CA VAL A 30 -33.92 -18.59 8.60
C VAL A 30 -35.42 -18.54 8.40
N ASN A 31 -35.96 -17.33 8.25
CA ASN A 31 -37.37 -17.15 7.96
C ASN A 31 -37.70 -17.81 6.60
N PRO A 32 -38.66 -18.76 6.54
CA PRO A 32 -38.99 -19.53 5.35
C PRO A 32 -39.54 -18.68 4.19
N LEU A 33 -39.90 -17.42 4.43
CA LEU A 33 -40.33 -16.47 3.39
C LEU A 33 -39.16 -15.96 2.53
N PHE A 34 -37.90 -16.10 2.98
CA PHE A 34 -36.73 -15.65 2.23
C PHE A 34 -36.02 -16.82 1.55
N GLU A 35 -36.20 -16.92 0.23
CA GLU A 35 -35.49 -17.87 -0.61
C GLU A 35 -34.22 -17.25 -1.21
N LYS A 36 -33.15 -18.04 -1.32
CA LYS A 36 -31.97 -17.64 -2.07
C LYS A 36 -32.27 -17.71 -3.57
N ARG A 37 -32.24 -16.57 -4.26
CA ARG A 37 -32.37 -16.48 -5.73
C ARG A 37 -31.06 -16.03 -6.37
N PRO A 38 -30.10 -16.94 -6.59
CA PRO A 38 -28.84 -16.58 -7.23
C PRO A 38 -29.09 -16.27 -8.71
N ARG A 39 -28.50 -15.18 -9.21
CA ARG A 39 -28.48 -14.85 -10.63
C ARG A 39 -27.29 -15.51 -11.31
N ASN A 40 -27.48 -15.97 -12.54
CA ASN A 40 -26.42 -16.54 -13.36
C ASN A 40 -25.92 -15.49 -14.37
N PHE A 41 -24.69 -15.02 -14.21
CA PHE A 41 -24.09 -13.98 -15.08
C PHE A 41 -23.25 -14.55 -16.23
N GLY A 42 -23.49 -15.82 -16.59
CA GLY A 42 -22.91 -16.43 -17.79
C GLY A 42 -23.40 -15.77 -19.09
N ILE A 43 -22.74 -16.12 -20.19
CA ILE A 43 -23.10 -15.59 -21.52
C ILE A 43 -24.53 -16.07 -21.87
N GLY A 44 -25.44 -15.14 -22.17
CA GLY A 44 -26.82 -15.43 -22.57
C GLY A 44 -27.80 -15.72 -21.43
N GLN A 45 -27.42 -15.46 -20.17
CA GLN A 45 -28.26 -15.65 -18.99
C GLN A 45 -28.73 -14.29 -18.43
N ASP A 46 -28.65 -14.06 -17.12
CA ASP A 46 -29.07 -12.81 -16.50
C ASP A 46 -28.18 -11.62 -16.91
N ILE A 47 -28.70 -10.40 -16.75
CA ILE A 47 -27.98 -9.15 -17.02
C ILE A 47 -26.70 -9.10 -16.17
N GLN A 48 -25.56 -8.83 -16.85
CA GLN A 48 -24.27 -8.69 -16.19
C GLN A 48 -24.29 -7.53 -15.17
N PRO A 49 -23.67 -7.70 -14.00
CA PRO A 49 -23.54 -6.63 -13.03
C PRO A 49 -22.60 -5.53 -13.56
N PRO A 50 -22.70 -4.30 -13.03
CA PRO A 50 -21.72 -3.26 -13.33
C PRO A 50 -20.33 -3.72 -12.89
N ARG A 51 -19.36 -3.63 -13.80
CA ARG A 51 -17.96 -4.00 -13.59
C ARG A 51 -17.05 -2.78 -13.83
N ASP A 52 -15.81 -2.85 -13.36
CA ASP A 52 -14.85 -1.80 -13.69
C ASP A 52 -14.55 -1.79 -15.20
N LEU A 53 -14.95 -0.70 -15.85
CA LEU A 53 -14.77 -0.47 -17.28
C LEU A 53 -13.54 0.41 -17.57
N SER A 54 -12.76 0.82 -16.56
CA SER A 54 -11.64 1.76 -16.68
C SER A 54 -10.69 1.47 -17.85
N ARG A 55 -10.44 0.19 -18.15
CA ARG A 55 -9.60 -0.24 -19.28
C ARG A 55 -10.25 -0.07 -20.66
N PHE A 56 -11.57 -0.21 -20.74
CA PHE A 56 -12.37 -0.18 -21.97
C PHE A 56 -13.03 1.19 -22.23
N VAL A 57 -12.94 2.13 -21.28
CA VAL A 57 -13.41 3.49 -21.47
C VAL A 57 -12.67 4.14 -22.64
N LYS A 58 -13.43 4.85 -23.48
CA LYS A 58 -12.86 5.78 -24.46
C LYS A 58 -12.26 6.98 -23.73
N TRP A 59 -10.98 6.87 -23.40
CA TRP A 59 -10.25 7.93 -22.69
C TRP A 59 -10.22 9.25 -23.49
N PRO A 60 -10.23 10.41 -22.80
CA PRO A 60 -10.00 11.72 -23.40
C PRO A 60 -8.78 11.77 -24.32
N LYS A 61 -8.82 12.63 -25.35
CA LYS A 61 -7.82 12.67 -26.43
C LYS A 61 -6.39 12.87 -25.91
N TYR A 62 -6.20 13.78 -24.94
CA TYR A 62 -4.87 14.08 -24.39
C TYR A 62 -4.23 12.89 -23.67
N ILE A 63 -5.01 12.13 -22.90
CA ILE A 63 -4.53 10.92 -22.20
C ILE A 63 -4.09 9.88 -23.22
N ARG A 64 -4.85 9.71 -24.31
CA ARG A 64 -4.51 8.76 -25.38
C ARG A 64 -3.18 9.11 -26.02
N ILE A 65 -2.98 10.38 -26.38
CA ILE A 65 -1.73 10.86 -27.01
C ILE A 65 -0.54 10.72 -26.05
N GLN A 66 -0.71 11.05 -24.77
CA GLN A 66 0.34 10.88 -23.76
C GLN A 66 0.75 9.41 -23.59
N ARG A 67 -0.22 8.49 -23.51
CA ARG A 67 0.05 7.05 -23.42
C ARG A 67 0.70 6.51 -24.70
N GLN A 68 0.21 6.91 -25.86
CA GLN A 68 0.79 6.52 -27.16
C GLN A 68 2.24 7.00 -27.29
N LYS A 69 2.54 8.24 -26.88
CA LYS A 69 3.90 8.78 -26.85
C LYS A 69 4.82 7.92 -25.98
N ALA A 70 4.39 7.58 -24.76
CA ALA A 70 5.16 6.73 -23.86
C ALA A 70 5.39 5.31 -24.42
N VAL A 71 4.37 4.73 -25.07
CA VAL A 71 4.52 3.43 -25.75
C VAL A 71 5.52 3.53 -26.90
N LEU A 72 5.43 4.58 -27.72
CA LEU A 72 6.32 4.76 -28.87
C LEU A 72 7.79 4.91 -28.44
N GLN A 73 8.06 5.70 -27.42
CA GLN A 73 9.40 5.87 -26.85
C GLN A 73 10.01 4.55 -26.35
N LYS A 74 9.19 3.63 -25.84
CA LYS A 74 9.65 2.30 -25.40
C LYS A 74 9.88 1.32 -26.55
N ARG A 75 9.13 1.47 -27.66
CA ARG A 75 9.17 0.54 -28.80
C ARG A 75 10.25 0.90 -29.81
N LEU A 76 10.50 2.18 -30.01
CA LEU A 76 11.54 2.65 -30.90
C LEU A 76 12.90 2.62 -30.20
N LYS A 77 13.97 2.52 -30.99
CA LYS A 77 15.33 2.65 -30.49
C LYS A 77 15.61 4.11 -30.16
N VAL A 78 15.84 4.40 -28.88
CA VAL A 78 16.17 5.75 -28.40
C VAL A 78 17.70 5.92 -28.41
N PRO A 79 18.23 7.03 -28.95
CA PRO A 79 19.68 7.31 -28.94
C PRO A 79 20.26 7.33 -27.51
N PRO A 80 21.51 6.86 -27.29
CA PRO A 80 22.13 6.82 -25.96
C PRO A 80 22.15 8.15 -25.19
N PRO A 81 22.42 9.33 -25.82
CA PRO A 81 22.39 10.62 -25.13
C PRO A 81 21.03 10.99 -24.54
N ILE A 82 19.94 10.44 -25.08
CA ILE A 82 18.59 10.65 -24.57
C ILE A 82 18.25 9.57 -23.54
N ASN A 83 18.71 8.34 -23.77
CA ASN A 83 18.43 7.21 -22.89
C ASN A 83 19.12 7.31 -21.51
N GLN A 84 20.21 8.07 -21.39
CA GLN A 84 20.89 8.28 -20.11
C GLN A 84 19.94 8.81 -19.02
N PHE A 85 18.95 9.64 -19.38
CA PHE A 85 17.98 10.21 -18.44
C PHE A 85 16.91 9.21 -17.99
N SER A 86 16.78 8.06 -18.65
CA SER A 86 15.90 6.97 -18.20
C SER A 86 16.56 6.11 -17.12
N GLN A 87 17.90 6.19 -17.00
CA GLN A 87 18.66 5.52 -15.95
C GLN A 87 18.83 6.49 -14.77
N THR A 88 18.25 6.14 -13.64
CA THR A 88 18.22 7.01 -12.45
C THR A 88 19.19 6.53 -11.38
N LEU A 89 19.61 7.45 -10.50
CA LEU A 89 20.27 7.08 -9.24
C LEU A 89 19.37 6.18 -8.39
N ASP A 90 19.99 5.39 -7.52
CA ASP A 90 19.27 4.56 -6.57
C ASP A 90 18.55 5.42 -5.51
N LYS A 91 17.54 4.81 -4.89
CA LYS A 91 16.67 5.52 -3.94
C LYS A 91 17.44 6.05 -2.72
N GLN A 92 18.42 5.31 -2.19
CA GLN A 92 19.13 5.67 -0.97
C GLN A 92 20.02 6.90 -1.21
N THR A 93 20.80 6.87 -2.29
CA THR A 93 21.64 8.01 -2.69
C THR A 93 20.79 9.22 -3.06
N GLY A 94 19.67 9.02 -3.76
CA GLY A 94 18.73 10.08 -4.11
C GLY A 94 18.15 10.79 -2.88
N GLU A 95 17.71 10.04 -1.86
CA GLU A 95 17.20 10.60 -0.61
C GLU A 95 18.26 11.40 0.15
N LEU A 96 19.50 10.90 0.22
CA LEU A 96 20.61 11.63 0.84
C LEU A 96 20.88 12.94 0.10
N LEU A 97 20.95 12.89 -1.23
CA LEU A 97 21.19 14.06 -2.07
C LEU A 97 20.10 15.13 -1.85
N PHE A 98 18.82 14.76 -1.83
CA PHE A 98 17.76 15.73 -1.56
C PHE A 98 17.81 16.31 -0.14
N LYS A 99 18.18 15.51 0.87
CA LYS A 99 18.39 16.02 2.25
C LYS A 99 19.53 17.06 2.29
N MET A 100 20.65 16.76 1.63
CA MET A 100 21.79 17.68 1.54
C MET A 100 21.42 18.95 0.78
N LEU A 101 20.75 18.84 -0.36
CA LEU A 101 20.32 20.01 -1.14
C LEU A 101 19.37 20.88 -0.33
N ASN A 102 18.34 20.31 0.30
CA ASN A 102 17.38 21.07 1.10
C ASN A 102 18.04 21.81 2.28
N SER A 103 19.06 21.21 2.91
CA SER A 103 19.83 21.85 3.98
C SER A 103 20.65 23.07 3.51
N ASN A 104 21.15 23.03 2.26
CA ASN A 104 22.03 24.06 1.71
C ASN A 104 21.31 25.05 0.79
N CYS A 105 20.03 24.83 0.49
CA CYS A 105 19.20 25.74 -0.29
C CYS A 105 18.80 26.94 0.57
N ILE A 106 19.59 28.01 0.50
CA ILE A 106 19.25 29.28 1.14
C ILE A 106 17.96 29.82 0.51
N ASN A 107 16.89 29.93 1.31
CA ASN A 107 15.64 30.51 0.85
C ASN A 107 15.87 31.97 0.45
N ARG A 108 15.28 32.43 -0.67
CA ARG A 108 15.35 33.84 -1.10
C ARG A 108 14.91 34.80 0.01
N ILE A 109 13.97 34.35 0.84
CA ILE A 109 13.43 35.05 2.02
C ILE A 109 14.48 35.17 3.12
N GLU A 110 15.15 34.08 3.49
CA GLU A 110 16.20 34.09 4.52
C GLU A 110 17.40 34.92 4.08
N LYS A 111 17.77 34.89 2.79
CA LYS A 111 18.80 35.75 2.21
C LYS A 111 18.46 37.23 2.34
N HIS A 112 17.21 37.61 2.07
CA HIS A 112 16.73 38.98 2.20
C HIS A 112 16.63 39.41 3.67
N GLN A 113 16.14 38.54 4.56
CA GLN A 113 16.08 38.78 6.01
C GLN A 113 17.47 38.90 6.63
N LEU A 114 18.43 38.05 6.26
CA LEU A 114 19.84 38.14 6.66
C LEU A 114 20.51 39.40 6.11
N ALA A 115 20.17 39.82 4.89
CA ALA A 115 20.69 41.08 4.32
C ALA A 115 20.15 42.30 5.07
N LEU A 116 18.85 42.32 5.41
CA LEU A 116 18.25 43.37 6.24
C LEU A 116 18.81 43.38 7.67
N PHE A 117 19.00 42.22 8.28
CA PHE A 117 19.57 42.08 9.64
C PHE A 117 21.05 42.52 9.70
N LYS A 118 21.82 42.34 8.62
CA LYS A 118 23.19 42.86 8.52
C LYS A 118 23.27 44.38 8.32
N GLN A 119 22.16 45.02 7.92
CA GLN A 119 22.08 46.47 7.71
C GLN A 119 21.62 47.23 8.95
N THR A 120 21.09 46.57 9.99
CA THR A 120 20.69 47.25 11.23
C THR A 120 21.93 47.55 12.08
N PRO A 121 22.30 48.82 12.33
CA PRO A 121 23.40 49.16 13.22
C PRO A 121 23.02 48.76 14.66
N THR A 122 23.87 47.96 15.31
CA THR A 122 23.73 47.59 16.71
C THR A 122 23.94 48.83 17.58
N TYR A 123 22.85 49.49 17.98
CA TYR A 123 22.85 50.50 19.04
C TYR A 123 22.87 49.77 20.39
N ASP A 124 24.05 49.38 20.83
CA ASP A 124 24.25 48.77 22.16
C ASP A 124 25.62 49.18 22.71
N GLN A 125 25.85 50.49 22.94
CA GLN A 125 27.03 50.98 23.68
C GLN A 125 26.81 52.25 24.52
N TYR A 126 25.59 52.55 24.98
CA TYR A 126 25.38 53.60 25.98
C TYR A 126 24.36 53.19 27.04
N SER A 127 24.85 52.64 28.15
CA SER A 127 24.29 52.82 29.50
C SER A 127 25.42 52.76 30.52
#